data_AF-A0A6I0SC30-F1
#
_entry.id   AF-A0A6I0SC30-F1
#
_cell.length_a   1.000
_cell.length_b   1.000
_cell.length_c   1.000
_cell.angle_alpha   90.00
_cell.angle_beta   90.00
_cell.angle_gamma   90.00
#
_symmetry.space_group_name_H-M   'P 1'
#
loop_
_entity.id
_entity.type
_entity.pdbx_description
1 polymer ?
#
loop_
_entity_poly.entity_id
_entity_poly.type
_entity_poly.pdbx_seq_one_letter_code
_entity_poly.pdbx_strand_id
1 'polypeptide(L)'
;AIINPNSGYNENSPYANRDPRLAQSILCDGATWPLVNGKPATIDLSKSYRWGSGYFLTKFLDDRIDHRKGGTTYMDFPMMRYAEILLDYAEAENEAEDTNTAREKAIAQLNRIRRRAGITTDLLATDYNQATLRERIRKERRVELCFEDHRFFDIRRWLIAKDVMRLPAVGIKKINGGYQRVTLDTRNYNERMNLAPIPQSEVNNCPNIYQNPGY
;
A
#
# COMPACT_ATOMS: atom_id res chain seq x y z
N ALA A 1 -3.93 18.26 2.66
CA ALA A 1 -5.11 18.54 1.82
C ALA A 1 -5.82 17.24 1.48
N ILE A 2 -7.15 17.27 1.40
CA ILE A 2 -7.95 16.12 0.92
C ILE A 2 -7.65 15.94 -0.56
N ILE A 3 -7.12 14.77 -0.94
CA ILE A 3 -6.66 14.50 -2.31
C ILE A 3 -7.83 14.27 -3.27
N ASN A 4 -8.89 13.60 -2.79
CA ASN A 4 -10.12 13.37 -3.56
C ASN A 4 -11.32 13.91 -2.77
N PRO A 5 -11.81 15.13 -3.12
CA PRO A 5 -12.97 15.73 -2.47
C PRO A 5 -14.24 14.84 -2.53
N ASN A 6 -14.39 14.04 -3.58
CA ASN A 6 -15.54 13.17 -3.79
C ASN A 6 -15.48 11.86 -2.99
N SER A 7 -14.42 11.64 -2.20
CA SER A 7 -14.26 10.40 -1.40
C SER A 7 -15.13 10.34 -0.14
N GLY A 8 -15.77 11.45 0.24
CA GLY A 8 -16.49 11.55 1.52
C GLY A 8 -15.57 11.53 2.75
N TYR A 9 -14.25 11.65 2.55
CA TYR A 9 -13.27 11.66 3.64
C TYR A 9 -13.44 12.88 4.56
N ASN A 10 -13.49 12.62 5.87
CA ASN A 10 -13.59 13.63 6.91
C ASN A 10 -12.37 13.55 7.85
N GLU A 11 -11.67 14.67 8.06
CA GLU A 11 -10.47 14.71 8.93
C GLU A 11 -10.79 14.45 10.40
N ASN A 12 -12.01 14.73 10.85
CA ASN A 12 -12.45 14.43 12.22
C ASN A 12 -12.86 12.96 12.40
N SER A 13 -13.14 12.25 11.30
CA SER A 13 -13.53 10.83 11.27
C SER A 13 -12.78 10.08 10.15
N PRO A 14 -11.43 10.02 10.19
CA PRO A 14 -10.61 9.62 9.05
C PRO A 14 -10.77 8.16 8.64
N TYR A 15 -11.35 7.32 9.50
CA TYR A 15 -11.51 5.88 9.30
C TYR A 15 -12.94 5.47 8.94
N ALA A 16 -13.89 6.40 8.93
CA ALA A 16 -15.27 6.12 8.55
C ALA A 16 -15.42 5.97 7.03
N ASN A 17 -16.29 5.06 6.58
CA ASN A 17 -16.67 4.86 5.18
C ASN A 17 -15.47 4.70 4.22
N ARG A 18 -14.47 3.93 4.64
CA ARG A 18 -13.26 3.66 3.84
C ARG A 18 -13.39 2.35 3.07
N ASP A 19 -12.46 2.15 2.15
CA ASP A 19 -12.26 0.85 1.48
C ASP A 19 -12.20 -0.25 2.54
N PRO A 20 -13.02 -1.33 2.46
CA PRO A 20 -13.05 -2.37 3.48
C PRO A 20 -11.70 -3.02 3.77
N ARG A 21 -10.77 -3.01 2.80
CA ARG A 21 -9.40 -3.51 2.98
C ARG A 21 -8.58 -2.73 4.00
N LEU A 22 -8.96 -1.50 4.33
CA LEU A 22 -8.31 -0.73 5.40
C LEU A 22 -8.38 -1.51 6.72
N ALA A 23 -9.57 -1.95 7.12
CA ALA A 23 -9.76 -2.69 8.37
C ALA A 23 -9.15 -4.10 8.34
N GLN A 24 -8.96 -4.68 7.15
CA GLN A 24 -8.32 -5.99 6.98
C GLN A 24 -6.78 -5.90 7.10
N SER A 25 -6.20 -4.78 6.66
CA SER A 25 -4.74 -4.65 6.54
C SER A 25 -4.10 -3.77 7.61
N ILE A 26 -4.87 -2.87 8.23
CA ILE A 26 -4.38 -1.84 9.14
C ILE A 26 -5.28 -1.72 10.38
N LEU A 27 -4.67 -1.75 11.56
CA LEU A 27 -5.28 -1.32 12.81
C LEU A 27 -5.13 0.20 12.97
N CYS A 28 -6.25 0.89 13.17
CA CYS A 28 -6.33 2.35 13.35
C CYS A 28 -6.88 2.71 14.75
N ASP A 29 -6.94 4.00 15.10
CA ASP A 29 -7.59 4.45 16.34
C ASP A 29 -9.03 3.94 16.44
N GLY A 30 -9.42 3.48 17.64
CA GLY A 30 -10.74 2.91 17.91
C GLY A 30 -10.95 1.48 17.40
N ALA A 31 -10.05 0.94 16.56
CA ALA A 31 -10.12 -0.45 16.16
C ALA A 31 -9.70 -1.37 17.31
N THR A 32 -10.37 -2.53 17.42
CA THR A 32 -10.13 -3.51 18.48
C THR A 32 -9.46 -4.75 17.90
N TRP A 33 -8.32 -5.13 18.47
CA TRP A 33 -7.66 -6.39 18.18
C TRP A 33 -8.17 -7.47 19.16
N PRO A 34 -8.64 -8.62 18.66
CA PRO A 34 -9.05 -9.72 19.54
C PRO A 34 -7.83 -10.30 20.25
N LEU A 35 -7.99 -10.67 21.52
CA LEU A 35 -6.96 -11.37 22.28
C LEU A 35 -7.49 -12.71 22.73
N VAL A 36 -6.74 -13.77 22.45
CA VAL A 36 -7.11 -15.12 22.88
C VAL A 36 -6.91 -15.25 24.38
N ASN A 37 -7.97 -15.66 25.08
CA ASN A 37 -8.01 -15.78 26.55
C ASN A 37 -7.71 -14.47 27.30
N GLY A 38 -8.07 -13.33 26.70
CA GLY A 38 -7.90 -11.99 27.27
C GLY A 38 -9.05 -11.05 26.87
N LYS A 39 -9.05 -9.84 27.44
CA LYS A 39 -9.97 -8.79 27.00
C LYS A 39 -9.44 -8.19 25.70
N PRO A 40 -10.25 -8.04 24.63
CA PRO A 40 -9.82 -7.38 23.41
C PRO A 40 -9.20 -6.01 23.68
N ALA A 41 -8.19 -5.64 22.89
CA ALA A 41 -7.46 -4.41 23.08
C ALA A 41 -7.81 -3.40 21.98
N THR A 42 -8.35 -2.26 22.39
CA THR A 42 -8.66 -1.14 21.49
C THR A 42 -7.46 -0.21 21.39
N ILE A 43 -7.12 0.21 20.17
CA ILE A 43 -6.12 1.26 19.94
C ILE A 43 -6.73 2.59 20.34
N ASP A 44 -6.01 3.33 21.17
CA ASP A 44 -6.40 4.65 21.64
C ASP A 44 -5.21 5.62 21.52
N LEU A 45 -5.19 6.35 20.41
CA LEU A 45 -4.17 7.32 20.06
C LEU A 45 -4.17 8.55 20.98
N SER A 46 -5.19 8.75 21.82
CA SER A 46 -5.20 9.83 22.81
C SER A 46 -4.29 9.54 24.01
N LYS A 47 -3.92 8.27 24.23
CA LYS A 47 -3.03 7.87 25.32
C LYS A 47 -1.57 8.17 24.97
N SER A 48 -0.76 8.47 26.00
CA SER A 48 0.66 8.86 25.91
C SER A 48 1.63 7.76 25.43
N TYR A 49 1.14 6.74 24.73
CA TYR A 49 1.97 5.68 24.20
C TYR A 49 2.69 6.15 22.92
N ARG A 50 3.88 5.57 22.64
CA ARG A 50 4.65 5.87 21.42
C ARG A 50 4.05 5.13 20.22
N TRP A 51 2.92 5.61 19.70
CA TRP A 51 2.17 4.98 18.61
C TRP A 51 2.84 5.07 17.22
N GLY A 52 4.07 5.58 17.11
CA GLY A 52 4.78 5.70 15.84
C GLY A 52 4.00 6.50 14.80
N SER A 53 3.60 5.83 13.71
CA SER A 53 2.79 6.41 12.64
C SER A 53 1.29 6.56 12.98
N GLY A 54 0.81 5.95 14.07
CA GLY A 54 -0.61 5.86 14.40
C GLY A 54 -1.37 4.78 13.63
N TYR A 55 -0.66 3.95 12.86
CA TYR A 55 -1.20 2.84 12.08
C TYR A 55 -0.38 1.58 12.34
N PHE A 56 -1.05 0.44 12.52
CA PHE A 56 -0.39 -0.85 12.76
C PHE A 56 -0.77 -1.86 11.69
N LEU A 57 0.18 -2.68 11.27
CA LEU A 57 -0.08 -3.77 10.32
C LEU A 57 -0.96 -4.84 10.99
N THR A 58 -2.04 -5.25 10.32
CA THR A 58 -2.82 -6.45 10.69
C THR A 58 -2.80 -7.52 9.62
N LYS A 59 -2.46 -7.15 8.38
CA LYS A 59 -2.33 -8.12 7.30
C LYS A 59 -1.36 -9.22 7.69
N PHE A 60 -1.75 -10.46 7.46
CA PHE A 60 -1.02 -11.68 7.83
C PHE A 60 -0.90 -11.98 9.33
N LEU A 61 -1.45 -11.14 10.21
CA LEU A 61 -1.51 -11.48 11.63
C LEU A 61 -2.62 -12.49 11.88
N ASP A 62 -2.29 -13.56 12.61
CA ASP A 62 -3.24 -14.54 13.09
C ASP A 62 -3.88 -14.04 14.39
N ASP A 63 -5.20 -13.90 14.36
CA ASP A 63 -6.01 -13.38 15.46
C ASP A 63 -6.45 -14.49 16.43
N ARG A 64 -6.08 -15.75 16.16
CA ARG A 64 -6.36 -16.93 16.99
C ARG A 64 -5.26 -17.24 18.01
N ILE A 65 -4.25 -16.38 18.14
CA ILE A 65 -3.16 -16.53 19.12
C ILE A 65 -2.92 -15.24 19.92
N ASP A 66 -2.39 -15.37 21.13
CA ASP A 66 -1.98 -14.23 21.95
C ASP A 66 -0.48 -13.90 21.75
N HIS A 67 -0.22 -12.96 20.83
CA HIS A 67 1.13 -12.47 20.53
C HIS A 67 1.84 -11.82 21.73
N ARG A 68 1.11 -11.38 22.77
CA ARG A 68 1.71 -10.77 23.98
C ARG A 68 2.24 -11.79 24.97
N LYS A 69 1.77 -13.05 24.86
CA LYS A 69 2.20 -14.16 25.71
C LYS A 69 3.12 -15.13 24.97
N GLY A 70 3.79 -14.66 23.92
CA GLY A 70 4.70 -15.48 23.12
C GLY A 70 3.99 -16.48 22.21
N GLY A 71 2.71 -16.27 21.90
CA GLY A 71 2.03 -17.05 20.87
C GLY A 71 2.72 -16.90 19.52
N THR A 72 2.96 -18.02 18.85
CA THR A 72 3.59 -18.07 17.53
C THR A 72 2.73 -18.87 16.57
N THR A 73 2.74 -18.47 15.30
CA THR A 73 2.07 -19.16 14.21
C THR A 73 2.98 -19.14 12.99
N TYR A 74 2.76 -20.05 12.05
CA TYR A 74 3.40 -19.96 10.75
C TYR A 74 2.63 -18.98 9.88
N MET A 75 3.34 -18.03 9.28
CA MET A 75 2.79 -17.11 8.30
C MET A 75 3.09 -17.65 6.90
N ASP A 76 2.04 -18.00 6.16
CA ASP A 76 2.16 -18.32 4.74
C ASP A 76 2.25 -17.01 3.94
N PHE A 77 3.47 -16.62 3.59
CA PHE A 77 3.71 -15.39 2.84
C PHE A 77 3.55 -15.65 1.34
N PRO A 78 2.57 -15.03 0.67
CA PRO A 78 2.31 -15.30 -0.74
C PRO A 78 3.45 -14.71 -1.60
N MET A 79 4.23 -15.59 -2.22
CA MET A 79 5.21 -15.16 -3.24
C MET A 79 4.52 -14.70 -4.53
N MET A 80 3.40 -15.34 -4.88
CA MET A 80 2.52 -14.98 -5.98
C MET A 80 1.09 -15.36 -5.59
N ARG A 81 0.10 -14.59 -6.02
CA ARG A 81 -1.32 -14.93 -5.83
C ARG A 81 -2.19 -14.42 -6.96
N TYR A 82 -3.37 -15.02 -7.11
CA TYR A 82 -4.22 -14.76 -8.27
C TYR A 82 -4.59 -13.28 -8.51
N ALA A 83 -4.74 -12.47 -7.45
CA ALA A 83 -5.03 -11.05 -7.63
C ALA A 83 -3.88 -10.28 -8.31
N GLU A 84 -2.64 -10.71 -8.12
CA GLU A 84 -1.49 -10.15 -8.84
C GLU A 84 -1.62 -10.42 -10.34
N ILE A 85 -1.95 -11.66 -10.73
CA ILE A 85 -2.17 -12.05 -12.14
C ILE A 85 -3.24 -11.18 -12.79
N LEU A 86 -4.32 -10.89 -12.06
CA LEU A 86 -5.40 -10.01 -12.53
C LEU A 86 -4.93 -8.57 -12.71
N LEU A 87 -4.07 -8.07 -11.83
CA LEU A 87 -3.50 -6.72 -11.92
C LEU A 87 -2.48 -6.61 -13.05
N ASP A 88 -1.64 -7.62 -13.24
CA ASP A 88 -0.66 -7.67 -14.32
C ASP A 88 -1.35 -7.73 -15.68
N TYR A 89 -2.41 -8.54 -15.81
CA TYR A 89 -3.25 -8.57 -17.00
C TYR A 89 -3.89 -7.20 -17.27
N ALA A 90 -4.45 -6.54 -16.24
CA ALA A 90 -5.05 -5.22 -16.40
C ALA A 90 -4.03 -4.15 -16.81
N GLU A 91 -2.83 -4.18 -16.23
CA GLU A 91 -1.74 -3.29 -16.60
C GLU A 91 -1.31 -3.54 -18.05
N ALA A 92 -1.06 -4.79 -18.43
CA ALA A 92 -0.64 -5.16 -19.77
C ALA A 92 -1.67 -4.76 -20.85
N GLU A 93 -2.96 -5.06 -20.65
CA GLU A 93 -4.01 -4.69 -21.60
C GLU A 93 -4.11 -3.16 -21.74
N ASN A 94 -4.02 -2.40 -20.62
CA ASN A 94 -4.05 -0.95 -20.68
C ASN A 94 -2.85 -0.38 -21.44
N GLU A 95 -1.64 -0.91 -21.23
CA GLU A 95 -0.43 -0.40 -21.87
C GLU A 95 -0.27 -0.85 -23.33
N ALA A 96 -0.87 -1.98 -23.72
CA ALA A 96 -0.76 -2.50 -25.07
C ALA A 96 -1.38 -1.56 -26.11
N GLU A 97 -2.62 -1.10 -25.90
CA GLU A 97 -3.33 -0.23 -26.83
C GLU A 97 -4.37 0.66 -26.11
N ASP A 98 -4.58 1.90 -26.58
CA ASP A 98 -5.61 2.82 -26.02
C ASP A 98 -6.99 2.63 -26.69
N THR A 99 -7.50 1.40 -26.71
CA THR A 99 -8.82 1.07 -27.28
C THR A 99 -9.88 0.86 -26.21
N ASN A 100 -11.16 1.03 -26.57
CA ASN A 100 -12.25 0.76 -25.64
C ASN A 100 -12.26 -0.69 -25.15
N THR A 101 -12.00 -1.63 -26.05
CA THR A 101 -11.92 -3.06 -25.73
C THR A 101 -10.79 -3.37 -24.73
N ALA A 102 -9.61 -2.78 -24.89
CA ALA A 102 -8.51 -2.94 -23.95
C ALA A 102 -8.89 -2.40 -22.55
N ARG A 103 -9.50 -1.22 -22.48
CA ARG A 103 -9.98 -0.61 -21.23
C ARG A 103 -11.04 -1.47 -20.54
N GLU A 104 -12.00 -2.02 -21.28
CA GLU A 104 -13.03 -2.93 -20.76
C GLU A 104 -12.43 -4.18 -20.13
N LYS A 105 -11.47 -4.83 -20.81
CA LYS A 105 -10.78 -6.01 -20.30
C LYS A 105 -10.01 -5.74 -19.01
N ALA A 106 -9.27 -4.63 -18.96
CA ALA A 106 -8.52 -4.23 -17.78
C ALA A 106 -9.47 -3.91 -16.60
N ILE A 107 -10.54 -3.16 -16.85
CA ILE A 107 -11.55 -2.83 -15.84
C ILE A 107 -12.29 -4.05 -15.33
N ALA A 108 -12.57 -5.03 -16.18
CA ALA A 108 -13.19 -6.28 -15.76
C ALA A 108 -12.35 -6.96 -14.66
N GLN A 109 -11.02 -6.96 -14.78
CA GLN A 109 -10.14 -7.54 -13.75
C GLN A 109 -10.09 -6.69 -12.48
N LEU A 110 -10.04 -5.35 -12.61
CA LEU A 110 -10.12 -4.46 -11.44
C LEU A 110 -11.44 -4.65 -10.68
N ASN A 111 -12.57 -4.75 -11.37
CA ASN A 111 -13.88 -4.95 -10.75
C ASN A 111 -13.97 -6.31 -10.05
N ARG A 112 -13.33 -7.38 -10.57
CA ARG A 112 -13.24 -8.67 -9.87
C ARG A 112 -12.53 -8.52 -8.51
N ILE A 113 -11.40 -7.82 -8.47
CA ILE A 113 -10.65 -7.56 -7.23
C ILE A 113 -11.47 -6.72 -6.26
N ARG A 114 -12.07 -5.63 -6.76
CA ARG A 114 -12.88 -4.68 -5.99
C ARG A 114 -14.12 -5.33 -5.37
N ARG A 115 -14.88 -6.11 -6.15
CA ARG A 115 -16.06 -6.84 -5.65
C ARG A 115 -15.69 -7.84 -4.58
N ARG A 116 -14.59 -8.59 -4.75
CA ARG A 116 -14.07 -9.50 -3.71
C ARG A 116 -13.71 -8.74 -2.43
N ALA A 117 -13.18 -7.53 -2.56
CA ALA A 117 -12.91 -6.65 -1.43
C ALA A 117 -14.17 -5.98 -0.83
N GLY A 118 -15.37 -6.30 -1.30
CA GLY A 118 -16.64 -5.74 -0.80
C GLY A 118 -17.03 -4.39 -1.40
N ILE A 119 -16.33 -3.93 -2.44
CA ILE A 119 -16.67 -2.69 -3.16
C ILE A 119 -17.59 -3.05 -4.33
N THR A 120 -18.87 -2.70 -4.20
CA THR A 120 -19.91 -3.11 -5.15
C THR A 120 -20.13 -2.10 -6.29
N THR A 121 -19.63 -0.88 -6.16
CA THR A 121 -19.65 0.10 -7.25
C THR A 121 -18.56 -0.21 -8.27
N ASP A 122 -18.98 -0.65 -9.43
CA ASP A 122 -18.09 -0.95 -10.55
C ASP A 122 -17.50 0.30 -11.18
N LEU A 123 -16.29 0.15 -11.70
CA LEU A 123 -15.68 1.13 -12.60
C LEU A 123 -16.23 0.92 -14.01
N LEU A 124 -16.41 2.01 -14.77
CA LEU A 124 -16.86 1.98 -16.16
C LEU A 124 -15.73 2.40 -17.09
N ALA A 125 -15.56 1.72 -18.23
CA ALA A 125 -14.51 2.03 -19.21
C ALA A 125 -14.62 3.41 -19.82
N THR A 126 -15.83 3.94 -19.89
CA THR A 126 -16.14 5.30 -20.37
C THR A 126 -15.56 6.40 -19.49
N ASP A 127 -15.24 6.11 -18.23
CA ASP A 127 -14.72 7.10 -17.28
C ASP A 127 -13.19 7.29 -17.41
N TYR A 128 -12.54 6.52 -18.28
CA TYR A 128 -11.08 6.49 -18.37
C TYR A 128 -10.58 6.57 -19.82
N ASN A 129 -9.40 7.17 -19.94
CA ASN A 129 -8.44 6.96 -21.03
C ASN A 129 -7.26 6.13 -20.52
N GLN A 130 -6.32 5.75 -21.39
CA GLN A 130 -5.15 4.95 -20.99
C GLN A 130 -4.40 5.52 -19.80
N ALA A 131 -4.15 6.84 -19.76
CA ALA A 131 -3.37 7.47 -18.71
C ALA A 131 -4.07 7.47 -17.35
N THR A 132 -5.37 7.77 -17.33
CA THR A 132 -6.17 7.76 -16.10
C THR A 132 -6.45 6.34 -15.60
N LEU A 133 -6.62 5.37 -16.52
CA LEU A 133 -6.75 3.96 -16.16
C LEU A 133 -5.43 3.40 -15.62
N ARG A 134 -4.27 3.77 -16.19
CA ARG A 134 -2.94 3.42 -15.63
C ARG A 134 -2.84 3.82 -14.17
N GLU A 135 -3.17 5.07 -13.85
CA GLU A 135 -3.12 5.55 -12.46
C GLU A 135 -4.15 4.85 -11.56
N ARG A 136 -5.31 4.47 -12.10
CA ARG A 136 -6.31 3.68 -11.37
C ARG A 136 -5.81 2.26 -11.06
N ILE A 137 -5.16 1.59 -12.02
CA ILE A 137 -4.54 0.27 -11.87
C ILE A 137 -3.44 0.34 -10.83
N ARG A 138 -2.52 1.31 -10.95
CA ARG A 138 -1.43 1.54 -9.98
C ARG A 138 -1.94 1.73 -8.55
N LYS A 139 -3.04 2.47 -8.38
CA LYS A 139 -3.70 2.66 -7.08
C LYS A 139 -4.32 1.36 -6.55
N GLU A 140 -4.98 0.58 -7.41
CA GLU A 140 -5.54 -0.72 -7.00
C GLU A 140 -4.42 -1.68 -6.58
N ARG A 141 -3.35 -1.78 -7.37
CA ARG A 141 -2.17 -2.60 -7.08
C ARG A 141 -1.55 -2.22 -5.73
N ARG A 142 -1.41 -0.92 -5.45
CA ARG A 142 -0.87 -0.43 -4.17
C ARG A 142 -1.72 -0.84 -2.96
N VAL A 143 -3.05 -0.85 -3.08
CA VAL A 143 -3.95 -1.22 -1.98
C VAL A 143 -4.02 -2.73 -1.83
N GLU A 144 -4.24 -3.43 -2.94
CA GLU A 144 -4.41 -4.88 -2.97
C GLU A 144 -3.15 -5.60 -2.48
N LEU A 145 -1.98 -5.21 -2.98
CA LEU A 145 -0.69 -5.84 -2.68
C LEU A 145 0.10 -5.09 -1.59
N CYS A 146 -0.58 -4.31 -0.73
CA CYS A 146 0.12 -3.63 0.36
C CYS A 146 0.78 -4.66 1.29
N PHE A 147 2.03 -4.38 1.70
CA PHE A 147 2.86 -5.26 2.55
C PHE A 147 3.21 -6.63 1.95
N GLU A 148 3.13 -6.77 0.63
CA GLU A 148 3.50 -7.98 -0.11
C GLU A 148 4.74 -7.75 -0.99
N ASP A 149 5.67 -6.91 -0.53
CA ASP A 149 6.95 -6.59 -1.21
C ASP A 149 6.89 -5.99 -2.64
N HIS A 150 5.71 -5.69 -3.18
CA HIS A 150 5.61 -5.13 -4.54
C HIS A 150 5.98 -3.65 -4.65
N ARG A 151 5.63 -2.82 -3.65
CA ARG A 151 5.67 -1.35 -3.78
C ARG A 151 7.09 -0.84 -4.07
N PHE A 152 8.11 -1.50 -3.55
CA PHE A 152 9.51 -1.15 -3.77
C PHE A 152 9.90 -1.28 -5.25
N PHE A 153 9.49 -2.36 -5.91
CA PHE A 153 9.78 -2.62 -7.31
C PHE A 153 8.85 -1.85 -8.24
N ASP A 154 7.57 -1.75 -7.90
CA ASP A 154 6.54 -1.06 -8.69
C ASP A 154 6.92 0.40 -8.98
N ILE A 155 7.34 1.16 -7.97
CA ILE A 155 7.68 2.58 -8.17
C ILE A 155 8.95 2.79 -9.00
N ARG A 156 9.84 1.78 -9.03
CA ARG A 156 11.08 1.82 -9.79
C ARG A 156 10.85 1.46 -11.24
N ARG A 157 10.14 0.37 -11.53
CA ARG A 157 9.78 -0.01 -12.91
C ARG A 157 8.88 1.03 -13.59
N TRP A 158 8.06 1.75 -12.81
CA TRP A 158 7.27 2.87 -13.30
C TRP A 158 8.03 4.21 -13.38
N LEU A 159 9.28 4.25 -12.90
CA LEU A 159 10.12 5.46 -12.83
C LEU A 159 9.49 6.63 -12.05
N ILE A 160 8.54 6.35 -11.15
CA ILE A 160 7.86 7.33 -10.30
C ILE A 160 8.46 7.43 -8.89
N ALA A 161 9.51 6.65 -8.60
CA ALA A 161 10.15 6.64 -7.29
C ALA A 161 10.61 8.05 -6.87
N LYS A 162 11.13 8.84 -7.82
CA LYS A 162 11.52 10.25 -7.59
C LYS A 162 10.37 11.15 -7.16
N ASP A 163 9.15 10.85 -7.59
CA ASP A 163 7.97 11.66 -7.27
C ASP A 163 7.42 11.25 -5.91
N VAL A 164 7.36 9.94 -5.63
CA VAL A 164 6.71 9.43 -4.42
C VAL A 164 7.64 9.30 -3.21
N MET A 165 8.94 9.10 -3.42
CA MET A 165 9.91 8.92 -2.33
C MET A 165 10.51 10.23 -1.83
N ARG A 166 10.26 11.35 -2.51
CA ARG A 166 10.57 12.70 -1.99
C ARG A 166 9.48 13.26 -1.10
N LEU A 167 8.28 12.64 -1.12
CA LEU A 167 7.20 13.02 -0.22
C LEU A 167 7.55 12.58 1.21
N PRO A 168 7.25 13.41 2.23
CA PRO A 168 7.47 13.03 3.61
C PRO A 168 6.64 11.79 3.99
N ALA A 169 7.18 10.96 4.87
CA ALA A 169 6.38 9.94 5.54
C ALA A 169 5.47 10.64 6.56
N VAL A 170 4.17 10.41 6.46
CA VAL A 170 3.18 11.07 7.32
C VAL A 170 2.40 10.02 8.12
N GLY A 171 2.31 10.25 9.42
CA GLY A 171 1.46 9.51 10.34
C GLY A 171 0.27 10.34 10.83
N ILE A 172 -0.46 9.80 11.79
CA ILE A 172 -1.58 10.44 12.44
C ILE A 172 -1.44 10.35 13.97
N LYS A 173 -1.79 11.43 14.65
CA LYS A 173 -1.89 11.49 16.12
C LYS A 173 -3.25 12.05 16.52
N LYS A 174 -3.68 11.75 17.74
CA LYS A 174 -4.89 12.34 18.34
C LYS A 174 -4.47 13.28 19.46
N ILE A 175 -4.68 14.57 19.27
CA ILE A 175 -4.23 15.65 20.16
C ILE A 175 -5.46 16.47 20.52
N ASN A 176 -5.73 16.64 21.83
CA ASN A 176 -6.90 17.37 22.35
C ASN A 176 -8.22 16.88 21.73
N GLY A 177 -8.35 15.56 21.52
CA GLY A 177 -9.54 14.93 20.93
C GLY A 177 -9.62 14.97 19.40
N GLY A 178 -8.80 15.78 18.71
CA GLY A 178 -8.78 15.88 17.25
C GLY A 178 -7.65 15.08 16.59
N TYR A 179 -7.87 14.63 15.36
CA TYR A 179 -6.81 13.98 14.58
C TYR A 179 -5.93 15.00 13.87
N GLN A 180 -4.62 14.81 13.96
CA GLN A 180 -3.63 15.65 13.32
C GLN A 180 -2.63 14.79 12.54
N ARG A 181 -2.32 15.20 11.31
CA ARG A 181 -1.25 14.58 10.53
C ARG A 181 0.10 15.06 11.03
N VAL A 182 1.04 14.15 11.16
CA VAL A 182 2.40 14.46 11.63
C VAL A 182 3.43 13.90 10.66
N THR A 183 4.42 14.70 10.31
CA THR A 183 5.58 14.23 9.55
C THR A 183 6.44 13.36 10.45
N LEU A 184 6.69 12.13 10.01
CA LEU A 184 7.52 11.15 10.72
C LEU A 184 8.95 11.14 10.18
N ASP A 185 9.09 11.37 8.88
CA ASP A 185 10.37 11.31 8.18
C ASP A 185 10.32 12.22 6.94
N THR A 186 11.43 12.92 6.68
CA THR A 186 11.64 13.68 5.45
C THR A 186 12.64 12.92 4.60
N ARG A 187 12.15 12.36 3.50
CA ARG A 187 12.91 11.40 2.71
C ARG A 187 13.73 12.13 1.64
N ASN A 188 14.99 11.72 1.51
CA ASN A 188 15.82 12.11 0.39
C ASN A 188 15.83 10.98 -0.65
N TYR A 189 15.60 11.32 -1.91
CA TYR A 189 15.65 10.38 -3.02
C TYR A 189 16.46 10.94 -4.18
N ASN A 190 17.45 10.15 -4.60
CA ASN A 190 18.26 10.36 -5.79
C ASN A 190 17.96 9.26 -6.82
N GLU A 191 17.93 9.59 -8.11
CA GLU A 191 17.61 8.63 -9.16
C GLU A 191 18.57 7.43 -9.23
N ARG A 192 19.82 7.56 -8.74
CA ARG A 192 20.72 6.41 -8.57
C ARG A 192 20.10 5.28 -7.72
N MET A 193 19.20 5.61 -6.79
CA MET A 193 18.52 4.67 -5.90
C MET A 193 17.46 3.79 -6.60
N ASN A 194 17.26 3.98 -7.92
CA ASN A 194 16.55 3.02 -8.76
C ASN A 194 17.29 1.68 -8.83
N LEU A 195 18.62 1.68 -8.68
CA LEU A 195 19.46 0.48 -8.66
C LEU A 195 20.20 0.39 -7.32
N ALA A 196 20.37 -0.83 -6.80
CA ALA A 196 21.20 -1.06 -5.62
C ALA A 196 22.69 -0.97 -6.00
N PRO A 197 23.56 -0.36 -5.17
CA PRO A 197 24.99 -0.40 -5.43
C PRO A 197 25.50 -1.86 -5.42
N ILE A 198 26.37 -2.19 -6.36
CA ILE A 198 27.12 -3.43 -6.32
C ILE A 198 28.15 -3.30 -5.19
N PRO A 199 28.33 -4.29 -4.30
CA PRO A 199 29.34 -4.21 -3.24
C PRO A 199 30.72 -3.90 -3.83
N GLN A 200 31.43 -2.91 -3.26
CA GLN A 200 32.67 -2.40 -3.85
C GLN A 200 33.75 -3.47 -3.99
N SER A 201 33.77 -4.46 -3.10
CA SER A 201 34.68 -5.62 -3.20
C SER A 201 34.46 -6.42 -4.49
N GLU A 202 33.22 -6.59 -4.93
CA GLU A 202 32.90 -7.33 -6.15
C GLU A 202 33.36 -6.57 -7.40
N VAL A 203 33.17 -5.25 -7.41
CA VAL A 203 33.67 -4.37 -8.49
C VAL A 203 35.20 -4.39 -8.55
N ASN A 204 35.87 -4.35 -7.39
CA ASN A 204 37.33 -4.38 -7.33
C ASN A 204 37.91 -5.73 -7.76
N ASN A 205 37.23 -6.84 -7.44
CA ASN A 205 37.72 -8.19 -7.71
C ASN A 205 37.44 -8.66 -9.15
N CYS A 206 36.44 -8.09 -9.82
CA CYS A 206 36.04 -8.49 -11.16
C CYS A 206 36.20 -7.33 -12.16
N PRO A 207 37.24 -7.33 -13.01
CA PRO A 207 37.52 -6.22 -13.94
C PRO A 207 36.44 -6.01 -15.01
N ASN A 208 35.51 -6.96 -15.17
CA ASN A 208 34.40 -6.88 -16.14
C ASN A 208 33.09 -6.39 -15.51
N ILE A 209 33.04 -6.18 -14.19
CA ILE A 209 31.85 -5.65 -13.51
C ILE A 209 32.01 -4.14 -13.34
N TYR A 210 31.06 -3.39 -13.87
CA TYR A 210 30.97 -1.95 -13.68
C TYR A 210 29.93 -1.63 -12.63
N GLN A 211 30.19 -0.59 -11.83
CA GLN A 211 29.25 -0.10 -10.83
C GLN A 211 27.96 0.44 -11.49
N ASN A 212 26.85 0.36 -10.76
CA ASN A 212 25.60 1.01 -11.15
C ASN A 212 25.75 2.55 -11.18
N PRO A 213 25.07 3.25 -12.11
CA PRO A 213 25.22 4.70 -12.27
C PRO A 213 25.03 5.49 -10.97
N GLY A 214 26.01 6.32 -10.63
CA GLY A 214 25.96 7.26 -9.50
C GLY A 214 26.44 6.71 -8.15
N TYR A 215 27.01 5.50 -8.11
CA TYR A 215 27.67 4.93 -6.93
C TYR A 215 29.17 4.76 -7.12
#